data_AF-A0A0D3HFE8-F1
#
_entry.id   AF-A0A0D3HFE8-F1
#
_cell.length_a   1.000
_cell.length_b   1.000
_cell.length_c   1.000
_cell.angle_alpha   90.00
_cell.angle_beta   90.00
_cell.angle_gamma   90.00
#
_symmetry.space_group_name_H-M   'P 1'
#
loop_
_entity.id
_entity.type
_entity.pdbx_description
1 polymer ?
#
loop_
_entity_poly.entity_id
_entity_poly.type
_entity_poly.pdbx_seq_one_letter_code
_entity_poly.pdbx_strand_id
1 'polypeptide(L)' 'MAKWAEATVMVVLAVTVAVAAPPPAQCDPGKLSACVVPIFFGTAPSKSCCSNLRA' A
#
# COMPACT_ATOMS: atom_id res chain seq x y z
N MET A 1 -21.62 10.99 -34.00
CA MET A 1 -20.75 9.83 -33.69
C MET A 1 -19.72 10.12 -32.60
N ALA A 2 -19.16 11.33 -32.48
CA ALA A 2 -18.07 11.63 -31.52
C ALA A 2 -18.41 11.42 -30.03
N LYS A 3 -19.64 11.74 -29.61
CA LYS A 3 -20.06 11.72 -28.20
C LYS A 3 -20.05 10.33 -27.53
N TRP A 4 -20.06 9.27 -28.35
CA TRP A 4 -19.95 7.89 -27.86
C TRP A 4 -18.49 7.45 -27.71
N ALA A 5 -17.57 8.01 -28.50
CA ALA A 5 -16.16 7.68 -28.42
C ALA A 5 -15.55 8.16 -27.08
N GLU A 6 -15.96 9.33 -26.62
CA GLU A 6 -15.50 9.93 -25.36
C GLU A 6 -15.89 9.08 -24.15
N ALA A 7 -17.13 8.57 -24.13
CA ALA A 7 -17.62 7.70 -23.08
C ALA A 7 -16.87 6.35 -23.06
N THR A 8 -16.62 5.76 -24.23
CA THR A 8 -15.89 4.49 -24.33
C THR A 8 -14.44 4.63 -23.85
N VAL A 9 -13.77 5.75 -24.15
CA VAL A 9 -12.39 5.99 -23.70
C VAL A 9 -12.32 6.11 -22.17
N MET A 10 -13.26 6.81 -21.53
CA MET A 10 -13.30 6.88 -20.06
C MET A 10 -13.55 5.52 -19.41
N VAL A 11 -14.45 4.71 -19.97
CA VAL A 11 -14.74 3.37 -19.44
C VAL A 11 -13.52 2.45 -19.56
N VAL A 12 -12.81 2.48 -20.69
CA VAL A 12 -11.58 1.68 -20.86
C VAL A 12 -10.50 2.14 -19.87
N LEU A 13 -10.32 3.45 -19.66
CA LEU A 13 -9.37 3.96 -18.68
C LEU A 13 -9.68 3.48 -17.26
N ALA A 14 -10.95 3.58 -16.83
CA ALA A 14 -11.38 3.15 -15.50
C ALA A 14 -11.14 1.65 -15.28
N VAL A 15 -11.42 0.81 -16.29
CA VAL A 15 -11.15 -0.63 -16.21
C VAL A 15 -9.66 -0.89 -16.10
N THR A 16 -8.81 -0.25 -16.92
CA THR A 16 -7.35 -0.45 -16.86
C THR A 16 -6.73 -0.09 -15.51
N VAL A 17 -7.25 0.93 -14.82
CA VAL A 17 -6.79 1.31 -13.47
C VAL A 17 -7.22 0.27 -12.44
N ALA A 18 -8.43 -0.29 -12.57
CA ALA A 18 -8.93 -1.29 -11.63
C ALA A 18 -8.19 -2.64 -11.70
N VAL A 19 -7.76 -3.08 -12.90
CA VAL A 19 -6.97 -4.32 -13.04
C VAL A 19 -5.49 -4.17 -12.65
N ALA A 20 -4.96 -2.95 -12.62
CA ALA A 20 -3.55 -2.69 -12.29
C ALA A 20 -3.32 -2.40 -10.80
N ALA A 21 -4.37 -2.26 -9.99
CA ALA A 21 -4.21 -2.02 -8.56
C ALA A 21 -3.73 -3.32 -7.87
N PRO A 22 -2.49 -3.35 -7.33
CA PRO A 22 -2.11 -4.43 -6.43
C PRO A 22 -3.11 -4.44 -5.27
N PRO A 23 -3.38 -5.63 -4.67
CA PRO A 23 -4.25 -5.69 -3.50
C PRO A 23 -3.76 -4.69 -2.45
N PRO A 24 -4.70 -4.05 -1.71
CA PRO A 24 -4.31 -3.08 -0.70
C PRO A 24 -3.31 -3.73 0.24
N ALA A 25 -2.17 -3.06 0.47
CA ALA A 25 -1.16 -3.53 1.39
C ALA A 25 -1.83 -3.82 2.74
N GLN A 26 -1.82 -5.08 3.15
CA GLN A 26 -2.39 -5.49 4.42
C GLN A 26 -1.37 -5.15 5.51
N CYS A 27 -1.54 -3.98 6.14
CA CYS A 27 -0.71 -3.60 7.27
C CYS A 27 -1.05 -4.49 8.47
N ASP A 28 -0.15 -5.43 8.78
CA ASP A 28 -0.27 -6.27 9.96
C ASP A 28 0.40 -5.61 11.17
N PRO A 29 -0.36 -5.17 12.19
CA PRO A 29 0.24 -4.56 13.39
C PRO A 29 1.07 -5.57 14.21
N GLY A 30 0.84 -6.87 14.05
CA GLY A 30 1.64 -7.93 14.69
C GLY A 30 3.11 -7.90 14.25
N LYS A 31 3.40 -7.52 13.00
CA LYS A 31 4.77 -7.31 12.48
C LYS A 31 5.52 -6.17 13.15
N LEU A 32 4.83 -5.27 13.85
CA LEU A 32 5.43 -4.16 14.60
C LEU A 32 5.80 -4.53 16.05
N SER A 33 5.51 -5.76 16.49
CA SER A 33 5.86 -6.25 17.84
C SER A 33 7.35 -6.07 18.17
N ALA A 34 8.24 -6.29 17.20
CA ALA A 34 9.68 -6.08 17.33
C ALA A 34 10.08 -4.59 17.50
N CYS A 35 9.16 -3.67 17.22
CA CYS A 35 9.35 -2.22 17.27
C CYS A 35 8.57 -1.54 18.42
N VAL A 36 7.87 -2.29 19.28
CA VAL A 36 7.03 -1.70 20.34
C VAL A 36 7.83 -0.79 21.25
N VAL A 37 8.96 -1.26 21.78
CA VAL A 37 9.80 -0.49 22.69
C VAL A 37 10.32 0.81 22.06
N PRO A 38 10.91 0.81 20.83
CA PRO A 38 11.34 2.05 20.19
C PRO A 38 10.18 2.97 19.80
N ILE A 39 9.00 2.44 19.44
CA ILE A 39 7.82 3.24 19.11
C ILE A 39 7.26 3.98 20.34
N PHE A 40 7.13 3.29 21.48
CA PHE A 40 6.51 3.87 22.67
C PHE A 40 7.47 4.66 23.56
N PHE A 41 8.74 4.25 23.62
CA PHE A 41 9.72 4.83 24.54
C PHE A 41 10.84 5.62 23.85
N GLY A 42 10.84 5.70 22.51
CA GLY A 42 11.84 6.47 21.76
C GLY A 42 13.27 5.90 21.84
N THR A 43 13.40 4.61 22.12
CA THR A 43 14.70 3.92 22.19
C THR A 43 15.24 3.59 20.79
N ALA A 44 16.53 3.22 20.71
CA ALA A 44 17.13 2.84 19.43
C ALA A 44 16.49 1.56 18.86
N PRO A 45 16.03 1.54 17.60
CA PRO A 45 15.43 0.36 17.00
C PRO A 45 16.46 -0.74 16.73
N SER A 46 16.03 -1.99 16.92
CA SER A 46 16.87 -3.15 16.58
C SER A 46 16.95 -3.35 15.06
N LYS A 47 18.01 -4.03 14.59
CA LYS A 47 18.17 -4.38 13.17
C LYS A 47 16.98 -5.21 12.64
N SER A 48 16.38 -6.02 13.50
CA SER A 48 15.16 -6.79 13.19
C SER A 48 13.95 -5.88 13.00
N CYS A 49 13.74 -4.91 13.89
CA CYS A 49 12.67 -3.91 13.73
C CYS A 49 12.78 -3.16 12.39
N CYS A 50 13.97 -2.65 12.06
CA CYS A 50 14.18 -1.95 10.78
C CYS A 50 14.01 -2.84 9.55
N SER A 51 14.35 -4.13 9.64
CA SER A 51 14.17 -5.08 8.54
C SER A 51 12.69 -5.38 8.30
N ASN A 52 11.89 -5.50 9.37
CA ASN A 52 10.43 -5.70 9.25
C ASN A 52 9.69 -4.47 8.71
N LEU A 53 10.17 -3.25 9.03
CA LEU A 53 9.59 -2.02 8.49
C LEU A 53 9.94 -1.77 7.01
N ARG A 54 11.07 -2.31 6.54
CA ARG A 54 11.51 -2.16 5.15
C ARG A 54 10.84 -3.17 4.21
N ALA A 55 10.51 -4.35 4.72
CA ALA A 55 9.90 -5.44 3.95
C ALA A 55 8.51 -5.06 3.43
#